data_AF-A0A8R1WA07-F1
#
_entry.id   AF-A0A8R1WA07-F1
#
_cell.length_a   1.000
_cell.length_b   1.000
_cell.length_c   1.000
_cell.angle_alpha   90.00
_cell.angle_beta   90.00
_cell.angle_gamma   90.00
#
_symmetry.space_group_name_H-M   'P 1'
#
loop_
_entity.id
_entity.type
_entity.pdbx_description
1 polymer ?
#
loop_
_entity_poly.entity_id
_entity_poly.type
_entity_poly.pdbx_seq_one_letter_code
_entity_poly.pdbx_strand_id
1 'polypeptide(L)'
;MPGCAAVGCTNSNKKGFLMKHFPKDAARRKMWLVKMKRDNWVPTNYSCLCEVHFEDQMREKTREDGSKRLKCDAVPTQFFFTKEIPKRKPPTVRKIKSPLKKNIPEQNALEIQNQYTSDNITIIEEDQVNHSKISYESMLKKMVDYERQYKKSVAKMNIFKNRLQYVTKKLEMYENNTAILNSVFNSDQIKAMNTKSTKFMKWSNCTITKALKLKFSCGNMSITIS
;
A
#
# COMPACT_ATOMS: atom_id res chain seq x y z
N MET A 1 26.87 -3.89 3.80
CA MET A 1 26.14 -5.11 3.40
C MET A 1 24.76 -5.09 4.03
N PRO A 2 23.67 -5.26 3.25
CA PRO A 2 22.32 -5.22 3.79
C PRO A 2 22.04 -6.45 4.68
N GLY A 3 21.28 -6.23 5.77
CA GLY A 3 20.74 -7.29 6.62
C GLY A 3 19.39 -7.79 6.12
N CYS A 4 18.91 -8.91 6.68
CA CYS A 4 17.59 -9.44 6.38
C CYS A 4 16.49 -8.45 6.79
N ALA A 5 15.52 -8.22 5.90
CA ALA A 5 14.39 -7.34 6.13
C ALA A 5 13.25 -7.99 6.93
N ALA A 6 13.29 -9.31 7.15
CA ALA A 6 12.28 -10.00 7.95
C ALA A 6 12.32 -9.53 9.40
N VAL A 7 11.14 -9.30 9.97
CA VAL A 7 10.99 -8.90 11.38
C VAL A 7 11.62 -9.96 12.28
N GLY A 8 12.51 -9.54 13.18
CA GLY A 8 13.21 -10.43 14.12
C GLY A 8 14.36 -11.24 13.52
N CYS A 9 14.70 -11.06 12.23
CA CYS A 9 15.84 -11.75 11.62
C CYS A 9 17.09 -10.87 11.65
N THR A 10 18.20 -11.40 12.16
CA THR A 10 19.50 -10.70 12.19
C THR A 10 20.51 -11.32 11.20
N ASN A 11 20.05 -12.15 10.28
CA ASN A 11 20.89 -12.81 9.29
C ASN A 11 21.38 -11.82 8.22
N SER A 12 22.55 -12.09 7.67
CA SER A 12 23.16 -11.28 6.62
C SER A 12 24.18 -12.11 5.85
N ASN A 13 24.65 -11.57 4.71
CA ASN A 13 25.70 -12.21 3.93
C ASN A 13 27.01 -12.38 4.74
N LYS A 14 27.30 -11.48 5.69
CA LYS A 14 28.47 -11.60 6.59
C LYS A 14 28.40 -12.83 7.50
N LYS A 15 27.18 -13.31 7.79
CA LYS A 15 26.94 -14.52 8.60
C LYS A 15 26.81 -15.78 7.73
N GLY A 16 27.15 -15.71 6.44
CA GLY A 16 27.12 -16.86 5.53
C GLY A 16 25.74 -17.18 4.94
N PHE A 17 24.73 -16.34 5.16
CA PHE A 17 23.39 -16.58 4.60
C PHE A 17 23.25 -16.02 3.20
N LEU A 18 22.71 -16.81 2.29
CA LEU A 18 22.31 -16.33 0.97
C LEU A 18 21.21 -15.28 1.10
N MET A 19 21.45 -14.09 0.54
CA MET A 19 20.52 -12.97 0.57
C MET A 19 19.83 -12.80 -0.80
N LYS A 20 18.51 -12.72 -0.80
CA LYS A 20 17.70 -12.50 -2.00
C LYS A 20 17.02 -11.15 -1.97
N HIS A 21 17.34 -10.33 -2.96
CA HIS A 21 16.69 -9.03 -3.14
C HIS A 21 15.22 -9.19 -3.54
N PHE A 22 14.42 -8.18 -3.18
CA PHE A 22 13.03 -8.13 -3.60
C PHE A 22 12.91 -8.08 -5.13
N PRO A 23 11.92 -8.77 -5.72
CA PRO A 23 11.65 -8.70 -7.15
C PRO A 23 11.48 -7.26 -7.65
N LYS A 24 11.91 -6.99 -8.89
CA LYS A 24 11.61 -5.73 -9.59
C LYS A 24 10.15 -5.68 -10.06
N ASP A 25 9.60 -6.83 -10.41
CA ASP A 25 8.19 -6.98 -10.75
C ASP A 25 7.27 -6.55 -9.61
N ALA A 26 6.31 -5.69 -9.91
CA ALA A 26 5.45 -5.05 -8.91
C ALA A 26 4.49 -6.05 -8.25
N ALA A 27 3.91 -6.97 -9.03
CA ALA A 27 2.96 -7.96 -8.54
C ALA A 27 3.64 -8.91 -7.54
N ARG A 28 4.82 -9.40 -7.90
CA ARG A 28 5.58 -10.31 -7.04
C ARG A 28 6.20 -9.62 -5.84
N ARG A 29 6.63 -8.37 -5.98
CA ARG A 29 7.05 -7.54 -4.85
C ARG A 29 5.90 -7.38 -3.85
N LYS A 30 4.68 -7.13 -4.32
CA LYS A 30 3.48 -7.06 -3.48
C LYS A 30 3.21 -8.40 -2.79
N MET A 31 3.35 -9.53 -3.48
CA MET A 31 3.22 -10.87 -2.89
C MET A 31 4.17 -11.07 -1.70
N TRP A 32 5.44 -10.70 -1.87
CA TRP A 32 6.43 -10.82 -0.78
C TRP A 32 6.07 -9.95 0.42
N LEU A 33 5.59 -8.72 0.18
CA LEU A 33 5.17 -7.81 1.26
C LEU A 33 3.99 -8.35 2.05
N VAL A 34 2.99 -8.93 1.37
CA VAL A 34 1.84 -9.57 2.01
C VAL A 34 2.29 -10.74 2.89
N LYS A 35 3.21 -11.57 2.40
CA LYS A 35 3.72 -12.72 3.16
C LYS A 35 4.53 -12.31 4.40
N MET A 36 5.28 -11.21 4.32
CA MET A 36 6.06 -10.68 5.44
C MET A 36 5.22 -10.09 6.57
N LYS A 37 3.96 -9.72 6.31
CA LYS A 37 3.04 -9.13 7.31
C LYS A 37 3.67 -7.99 8.13
N ARG A 38 4.45 -7.12 7.48
CA ARG A 38 5.09 -5.97 8.10
C ARG A 38 4.32 -4.70 7.75
N ASP A 39 3.63 -4.14 8.73
CA ASP A 39 2.82 -2.94 8.54
C ASP A 39 3.69 -1.68 8.38
N ASN A 40 3.19 -0.72 7.59
CA ASN A 40 3.79 0.61 7.40
C ASN A 40 5.25 0.62 6.93
N TRP A 41 5.70 -0.44 6.25
CA TRP A 41 7.07 -0.56 5.74
C TRP A 41 7.09 -0.76 4.22
N VAL A 42 7.97 -0.03 3.55
CA VAL A 42 8.16 -0.10 2.10
C VAL A 42 9.58 -0.62 1.81
N PRO A 43 9.73 -1.68 1.00
CA PRO A 43 11.04 -2.22 0.68
C PRO A 43 11.79 -1.25 -0.22
N THR A 44 13.04 -0.99 0.12
CA THR A 44 13.99 -0.28 -0.73
C THR A 44 14.61 -1.25 -1.75
N ASN A 45 15.31 -0.72 -2.76
CA ASN A 45 16.06 -1.56 -3.72
C ASN A 45 17.15 -2.43 -3.06
N TYR A 46 17.59 -2.07 -1.85
CA TYR A 46 18.58 -2.81 -1.07
C TYR A 46 17.97 -3.79 -0.06
N SER A 47 16.64 -3.79 0.07
CA SER A 47 15.95 -4.73 0.94
C SER A 47 16.12 -6.15 0.42
N CYS A 48 16.39 -7.09 1.32
CA CYS A 48 16.62 -8.50 0.99
C CYS A 48 16.13 -9.42 2.10
N LEU A 49 15.79 -10.65 1.74
CA LEU A 49 15.45 -11.73 2.66
C LEU A 49 16.53 -12.79 2.59
N CYS A 50 16.94 -13.32 3.74
CA CYS A 50 17.85 -14.47 3.75
C CYS A 50 17.12 -15.77 3.38
N GLU A 51 17.88 -16.76 2.97
CA GLU A 51 17.40 -18.06 2.50
C GLU A 51 16.49 -18.83 3.46
N VAL A 52 16.60 -18.62 4.78
CA VAL A 52 15.78 -19.32 5.79
C VAL A 52 14.29 -18.94 5.73
N HIS A 53 13.94 -17.88 5.00
CA HIS A 53 12.54 -17.47 4.80
C HIS A 53 11.87 -18.17 3.62
N PHE A 54 12.61 -18.98 2.88
CA PHE A 54 12.12 -19.72 1.72
C PHE A 54 12.11 -21.20 2.07
N GLU A 55 11.10 -21.90 1.57
CA GLU A 55 11.01 -23.35 1.70
C GLU A 55 12.13 -24.04 0.91
N ASP A 56 12.60 -25.20 1.39
CA ASP A 56 13.72 -25.91 0.76
C ASP A 56 13.43 -26.29 -0.70
N GLN A 57 12.17 -26.54 -1.03
CA GLN A 57 11.70 -26.81 -2.40
C GLN A 57 11.92 -25.64 -3.36
N MET A 58 12.06 -24.41 -2.84
CA MET A 58 12.28 -23.19 -3.61
C MET A 58 13.77 -22.88 -3.81
N ARG A 59 14.67 -23.70 -3.25
CA ARG A 59 16.12 -23.61 -3.40
C ARG A 59 16.54 -24.41 -4.63
N GLU A 60 17.49 -23.89 -5.40
CA GLU A 60 18.14 -24.65 -6.47
C GLU A 60 19.08 -25.69 -5.83
N LYS A 61 19.25 -26.85 -6.49
CA LYS A 61 20.30 -27.80 -6.10
C LYS A 61 21.66 -27.08 -6.17
N THR A 62 22.52 -27.34 -5.19
CA THR A 62 23.89 -26.81 -5.18
C THR A 62 24.56 -27.21 -6.50
N ARG A 63 25.07 -26.22 -7.23
CA ARG A 63 25.81 -26.46 -8.48
C ARG A 63 27.16 -27.11 -8.18
N GLU A 64 27.80 -27.69 -9.18
CA GLU A 64 29.15 -28.27 -9.06
C GLU A 64 30.16 -27.26 -8.48
N ASP A 65 29.99 -25.96 -8.78
CA ASP A 65 30.77 -24.84 -8.23
C ASP A 65 30.48 -24.51 -6.75
N GLY A 66 29.62 -25.27 -6.06
CA GLY A 66 29.21 -24.99 -4.67
C GLY A 66 28.25 -23.80 -4.51
N SER A 67 27.88 -23.12 -5.59
CA SER A 67 26.99 -21.94 -5.54
C SER A 67 25.54 -22.33 -5.24
N LYS A 68 24.93 -21.63 -4.28
CA LYS A 68 23.53 -21.80 -3.86
C LYS A 68 22.69 -20.65 -4.39
N ARG A 69 21.53 -20.95 -4.97
CA ARG A 69 20.59 -19.96 -5.50
C ARG A 69 19.15 -20.31 -5.12
N LEU A 70 18.29 -19.31 -5.07
CA LEU A 70 16.84 -19.50 -4.98
C LEU A 70 16.25 -19.44 -6.38
N LYS A 71 15.26 -20.31 -6.64
CA LYS A 71 14.55 -20.38 -7.91
C LYS A 71 13.99 -19.02 -8.31
N CYS A 72 13.84 -18.85 -9.62
CA CYS A 72 13.36 -17.59 -10.17
C CYS A 72 11.95 -17.24 -9.72
N ASP A 73 11.12 -18.18 -9.26
CA ASP A 73 9.72 -18.06 -8.82
C ASP A 73 9.53 -18.13 -7.29
N ALA A 74 10.62 -18.30 -6.53
CA ALA A 74 10.59 -18.43 -5.07
C ALA A 74 9.76 -17.32 -4.37
N VAL A 75 8.98 -17.75 -3.37
CA VAL A 75 8.15 -16.90 -2.51
C VAL A 75 8.51 -17.17 -1.05
N PRO A 76 8.70 -16.15 -0.21
CA PRO A 76 9.03 -16.36 1.20
C PRO A 76 7.78 -16.81 1.96
N THR A 77 7.87 -17.94 2.65
CA THR A 77 6.78 -18.57 3.38
C THR A 77 7.11 -18.77 4.86
N GLN A 78 8.40 -18.80 5.21
CA GLN A 78 8.85 -19.18 6.54
C GLN A 78 9.18 -17.93 7.38
N PHE A 79 8.29 -17.58 8.29
CA PHE A 79 8.47 -16.47 9.23
C PHE A 79 8.15 -16.91 10.65
N PHE A 80 8.63 -16.18 11.66
CA PHE A 80 8.40 -16.56 13.06
C PHE A 80 6.91 -16.60 13.45
N PHE A 81 6.05 -15.85 12.74
CA PHE A 81 4.60 -15.81 12.92
C PHE A 81 3.83 -16.85 12.10
N THR A 82 4.50 -17.63 11.23
CA THR A 82 3.86 -18.69 10.43
C THR A 82 3.98 -20.07 11.07
N LYS A 83 4.33 -20.17 12.37
CA LYS A 83 4.33 -21.45 13.10
C LYS A 83 3.01 -22.18 12.86
N GLU A 84 3.11 -23.46 12.52
CA GLU A 84 2.00 -24.29 12.08
C GLU A 84 0.83 -24.22 13.07
N ILE A 85 -0.35 -23.90 12.57
CA ILE A 85 -1.58 -24.01 13.33
C ILE A 85 -1.80 -25.52 13.54
N PRO A 86 -1.81 -26.05 14.77
CA PRO A 86 -2.09 -27.46 14.98
C PRO A 86 -3.46 -27.78 14.37
N LYS A 87 -3.53 -28.86 13.58
CA LYS A 87 -4.76 -29.32 12.93
C LYS A 87 -5.83 -29.49 14.02
N ARG A 88 -6.84 -28.61 14.03
CA ARG A 88 -7.97 -28.73 14.96
C ARG A 88 -8.68 -30.06 14.66
N LYS A 89 -9.02 -30.82 15.70
CA LYS A 89 -9.95 -31.94 15.57
C LYS A 89 -11.28 -31.41 14.99
N PRO A 90 -12.00 -32.17 14.15
CA PRO A 90 -13.29 -31.75 13.62
C PRO A 90 -14.23 -31.38 14.78
N PRO A 91 -15.11 -30.36 14.61
CA PRO A 91 -16.08 -29.99 15.64
C PRO A 91 -16.90 -31.20 16.06
N THR A 92 -16.89 -31.53 17.36
CA THR A 92 -17.75 -32.58 17.90
C THR A 92 -19.19 -32.15 17.72
N VAL A 93 -19.98 -32.90 16.94
CA VAL A 93 -21.41 -32.64 16.76
C VAL A 93 -22.09 -32.80 18.12
N ARG A 94 -22.45 -31.69 18.77
CA ARG A 94 -23.27 -31.72 19.98
C ARG A 94 -24.70 -32.04 19.56
N LYS A 95 -25.23 -33.19 19.99
CA LYS A 95 -26.67 -33.46 19.92
C LYS A 95 -27.39 -32.42 20.78
N ILE A 96 -28.04 -31.45 20.14
CA ILE A 96 -28.92 -30.50 20.81
C ILE A 96 -30.11 -31.32 21.32
N LYS A 97 -30.22 -31.49 22.65
CA LYS A 97 -31.50 -31.87 23.26
C LYS A 97 -32.37 -30.63 23.24
N SER A 98 -33.53 -30.73 22.59
CA SER A 98 -34.52 -29.67 22.42
C SER A 98 -34.89 -28.98 23.75
N PRO A 99 -35.23 -27.69 23.74
CA PRO A 99 -35.50 -26.95 24.97
C PRO A 99 -36.88 -27.33 25.53
N LEU A 100 -36.89 -27.96 26.70
CA LEU A 100 -38.10 -28.04 27.54
C LEU A 100 -38.29 -26.70 28.22
N LYS A 101 -39.35 -26.00 27.81
CA LYS A 101 -39.90 -24.81 28.46
C LYS A 101 -40.13 -25.08 29.95
N LYS A 102 -39.69 -24.17 30.81
CA LYS A 102 -40.29 -23.95 32.13
C LYS A 102 -40.56 -22.45 32.30
N ASN A 103 -41.84 -22.12 32.39
CA ASN A 103 -42.37 -20.82 32.81
C ASN A 103 -42.16 -20.66 34.30
N ILE A 104 -41.64 -19.52 34.80
CA ILE A 104 -42.00 -18.87 36.08
C ILE A 104 -41.82 -17.34 35.93
N PRO A 105 -42.68 -16.50 36.54
CA PRO A 105 -42.99 -15.14 36.12
C PRO A 105 -42.11 -14.03 36.72
N GLU A 106 -42.16 -12.90 36.02
CA GLU A 106 -41.61 -11.58 36.33
C GLU A 106 -42.47 -10.86 37.39
N GLN A 107 -42.05 -10.83 38.67
CA GLN A 107 -42.45 -9.80 39.66
C GLN A 107 -41.40 -9.62 40.77
N ASN A 108 -41.18 -8.35 41.12
CA ASN A 108 -40.54 -7.80 42.33
C ASN A 108 -39.02 -7.63 42.36
N ALA A 109 -38.64 -6.41 41.95
CA ALA A 109 -37.46 -5.69 42.34
C ALA A 109 -37.38 -5.47 43.87
N LEU A 110 -36.14 -5.50 44.38
CA LEU A 110 -35.65 -4.82 45.60
C LEU A 110 -36.32 -5.21 46.93
N GLU A 111 -35.63 -6.01 47.76
CA GLU A 111 -35.00 -5.54 49.02
C GLU A 111 -34.29 -6.67 49.80
N ILE A 112 -32.97 -6.50 49.92
CA ILE A 112 -32.12 -6.62 51.12
C ILE A 112 -32.29 -7.87 52.01
N GLN A 113 -31.21 -8.66 52.10
CA GLN A 113 -30.58 -8.94 53.40
C GLN A 113 -29.09 -9.32 53.26
N ASN A 114 -28.26 -8.37 53.67
CA ASN A 114 -26.84 -8.51 53.99
C ASN A 114 -26.65 -9.52 55.13
N GLN A 115 -26.42 -10.80 54.81
CA GLN A 115 -25.84 -11.76 55.74
C GLN A 115 -24.98 -12.78 54.97
N TYR A 116 -23.77 -12.39 54.59
CA TYR A 116 -22.68 -13.35 54.44
C TYR A 116 -21.51 -12.89 55.30
N THR A 117 -21.54 -13.48 56.49
CA THR A 117 -20.46 -13.85 57.40
C THR A 117 -19.04 -13.72 56.87
N SER A 118 -18.21 -13.16 57.74
CA SER A 118 -16.79 -12.84 57.63
C SER A 118 -15.83 -14.01 57.44
N ASP A 119 -16.26 -15.21 57.03
CA ASP A 119 -15.43 -16.42 57.16
C ASP A 119 -15.37 -17.29 55.90
N ASN A 120 -15.36 -16.71 54.69
CA ASN A 120 -14.93 -17.44 53.48
C ASN A 120 -14.37 -16.49 52.41
N ILE A 121 -13.19 -15.92 52.68
CA ILE A 121 -12.31 -15.45 51.61
C ILE A 121 -11.89 -16.70 50.80
N THR A 122 -12.64 -17.01 49.75
CA THR A 122 -12.05 -17.75 48.63
C THR A 122 -11.39 -16.71 47.74
N ILE A 123 -10.06 -16.76 47.77
CA ILE A 123 -9.12 -15.98 46.99
C ILE A 123 -9.55 -15.99 45.51
N ILE A 124 -10.21 -14.92 45.05
CA ILE A 124 -10.14 -14.53 43.64
C ILE A 124 -8.96 -13.57 43.60
N GLU A 125 -7.83 -14.07 43.09
CA GLU A 125 -6.54 -13.38 43.01
C GLU A 125 -6.72 -11.94 42.52
N GLU A 126 -6.25 -10.95 43.29
CA GLU A 126 -6.19 -9.53 42.90
C GLU A 126 -5.52 -9.35 41.53
N ASP A 127 -4.63 -10.27 41.16
CA ASP A 127 -3.93 -10.36 39.88
C ASP A 127 -4.87 -10.49 38.67
N GLN A 128 -6.03 -11.18 38.77
CA GLN A 128 -6.92 -11.36 37.62
C GLN A 128 -7.74 -10.11 37.29
N VAL A 129 -8.18 -9.37 38.32
CA VAL A 129 -8.90 -8.10 38.15
C VAL A 129 -7.95 -7.00 37.65
N ASN A 130 -6.71 -6.98 38.16
CA ASN A 130 -5.69 -6.04 37.70
C ASN A 130 -5.27 -6.33 36.24
N HIS A 131 -5.08 -7.61 35.88
CA HIS A 131 -4.76 -8.01 34.51
C HIS A 131 -5.90 -7.66 33.52
N SER A 132 -7.16 -7.75 33.96
CA SER A 132 -8.34 -7.32 33.18
C SER A 132 -8.34 -5.81 32.92
N LYS A 133 -8.11 -4.99 33.96
CA LYS A 133 -8.01 -3.52 33.83
C LYS A 133 -6.85 -3.10 32.92
N ILE A 134 -5.66 -3.65 33.12
CA ILE A 134 -4.47 -3.38 32.30
C ILE A 134 -4.71 -3.75 30.83
N SER A 135 -5.40 -4.87 30.58
CA SER A 135 -5.78 -5.30 29.23
C SER A 135 -6.73 -4.31 28.54
N TYR A 136 -7.73 -3.82 29.26
CA TYR A 136 -8.70 -2.85 28.73
C TYR A 136 -8.04 -1.48 28.46
N GLU A 137 -7.17 -1.02 29.36
CA GLU A 137 -6.45 0.24 29.19
C GLU A 137 -5.45 0.18 28.04
N SER A 138 -4.78 -0.96 27.86
CA SER A 138 -3.95 -1.23 26.67
C SER A 138 -4.77 -1.19 25.38
N MET A 139 -6.01 -1.71 25.40
CA MET A 139 -6.91 -1.68 24.26
C MET A 139 -7.37 -0.25 23.91
N LEU A 140 -7.72 0.55 24.92
CA LEU A 140 -8.09 1.97 24.74
C LEU A 140 -6.94 2.78 24.14
N LYS A 141 -5.70 2.56 24.60
CA LYS A 141 -4.52 3.22 24.04
C LYS A 141 -4.32 2.90 22.56
N LYS A 142 -4.50 1.62 22.17
CA LYS A 142 -4.47 1.20 20.76
C LYS A 142 -5.56 1.88 19.94
N MET A 143 -6.78 1.99 20.46
CA MET A 143 -7.89 2.70 19.80
C MET A 143 -7.54 4.16 19.51
N VAL A 144 -6.99 4.88 20.49
CA VAL A 144 -6.56 6.28 20.33
C VAL A 144 -5.42 6.40 19.30
N ASP A 145 -4.46 5.47 19.31
CA ASP A 145 -3.38 5.45 18.34
C ASP A 145 -3.87 5.15 16.92
N TYR A 146 -4.88 4.28 16.76
CA TYR A 146 -5.55 4.04 15.48
C TYR A 146 -6.27 5.29 14.98
N GLU A 147 -7.03 5.97 15.84
CA GLU A 147 -7.73 7.20 15.48
C GLU A 147 -6.74 8.29 15.06
N ARG A 148 -5.63 8.43 15.78
CA ARG A 148 -4.53 9.35 15.44
C ARG A 148 -3.92 9.03 14.08
N GLN A 149 -3.66 7.76 13.80
CA GLN A 149 -3.13 7.32 12.50
C GLN A 149 -4.12 7.57 11.37
N TYR A 150 -5.41 7.29 11.59
CA TYR A 150 -6.48 7.57 10.65
C TYR A 150 -6.54 9.06 10.30
N LYS A 151 -6.56 9.94 11.31
CA LYS A 151 -6.53 11.41 11.10
C LYS A 151 -5.33 11.86 10.28
N LYS A 152 -4.13 11.33 10.57
CA LYS A 152 -2.92 11.61 9.77
C LYS A 152 -3.04 11.14 8.33
N SER A 153 -3.64 9.97 8.10
CA SER A 153 -3.87 9.43 6.77
C SER A 153 -4.84 10.29 5.96
N VAL A 154 -5.95 10.70 6.58
CA VAL A 154 -6.95 11.60 5.97
C VAL A 154 -6.34 12.95 5.61
N ALA A 155 -5.53 13.54 6.50
CA ALA A 155 -4.84 14.80 6.21
C ALA A 155 -3.91 14.69 4.99
N LYS A 156 -3.13 13.60 4.90
CA LYS A 156 -2.29 13.32 3.72
C LYS A 156 -3.14 13.14 2.47
N MET A 157 -4.23 12.39 2.56
CA MET A 157 -5.14 12.17 1.43
C MET A 157 -5.70 13.49 0.90
N ASN A 158 -6.09 14.41 1.78
CA ASN A 158 -6.58 15.73 1.38
C ASN A 158 -5.50 16.58 0.69
N ILE A 159 -4.26 16.52 1.18
CA ILE A 159 -3.13 17.20 0.51
C ILE A 159 -2.93 16.64 -0.91
N PHE A 160 -2.93 15.31 -1.06
CA PHE A 160 -2.80 14.69 -2.38
C PHE A 160 -3.98 15.03 -3.29
N LYS A 161 -5.21 15.02 -2.76
CA LYS A 161 -6.42 15.40 -3.48
C LYS A 161 -6.33 16.84 -4.01
N ASN A 162 -5.90 17.79 -3.18
CA ASN A 162 -5.73 19.19 -3.57
C ASN A 162 -4.65 19.35 -4.65
N ARG A 163 -3.53 18.63 -4.53
CA ARG A 163 -2.49 18.62 -5.56
C ARG A 163 -3.00 18.04 -6.88
N LEU A 164 -3.77 16.95 -6.82
CA LEU A 164 -4.38 16.34 -8.00
C LEU A 164 -5.36 17.30 -8.67
N GLN A 165 -6.18 18.02 -7.89
CA GLN A 165 -7.09 19.04 -8.39
C GLN A 165 -6.34 20.21 -9.06
N TYR A 166 -5.22 20.65 -8.52
CA TYR A 166 -4.40 21.69 -9.14
C TYR A 166 -3.81 21.22 -10.48
N VAL A 167 -3.23 20.02 -10.51
CA VAL A 167 -2.61 19.48 -11.74
C VAL A 167 -3.66 19.26 -12.83
N THR A 168 -4.84 18.75 -12.48
CA THR A 168 -5.95 18.55 -13.43
C THR A 168 -6.42 19.87 -14.04
N LYS A 169 -6.71 20.90 -13.22
CA LYS A 169 -7.04 22.24 -13.74
C LYS A 169 -5.95 22.82 -14.64
N LYS A 170 -4.68 22.60 -14.30
CA LYS A 170 -3.56 23.08 -15.11
C LYS A 170 -3.50 22.36 -16.46
N LEU A 171 -3.78 21.06 -16.50
CA LEU A 171 -3.88 20.29 -17.74
C LEU A 171 -5.04 20.77 -18.60
N GLU A 172 -6.23 20.97 -18.02
CA GLU A 172 -7.40 21.53 -18.73
C GLU A 172 -7.06 22.89 -19.35
N MET A 173 -6.34 23.75 -18.63
CA MET A 173 -5.87 25.03 -19.17
C MET A 173 -4.91 24.84 -20.35
N TYR A 174 -3.96 23.92 -20.28
CA TYR A 174 -3.07 23.62 -21.40
C TYR A 174 -3.81 23.05 -22.60
N GLU A 175 -4.77 22.16 -22.40
CA GLU A 175 -5.61 21.59 -23.45
C GLU A 175 -6.48 22.66 -24.13
N ASN A 176 -7.08 23.56 -23.35
CA ASN A 176 -7.82 24.69 -23.90
C ASN A 176 -6.90 25.62 -24.71
N ASN A 177 -5.71 25.91 -24.20
CA ASN A 177 -4.73 26.73 -24.92
C ASN A 177 -4.26 26.07 -26.23
N THR A 178 -4.01 24.75 -26.23
CA THR A 178 -3.64 24.04 -27.46
C THR A 178 -4.81 23.99 -28.45
N ALA A 179 -6.05 23.85 -27.98
CA ALA A 179 -7.24 23.92 -28.84
C ALA A 179 -7.36 25.30 -29.53
N ILE A 180 -7.16 26.39 -28.77
CA ILE A 180 -7.15 27.75 -29.33
C ILE A 180 -6.04 27.89 -30.36
N LEU A 181 -4.81 27.45 -30.04
CA LEU A 181 -3.69 27.52 -30.98
C LEU A 181 -3.95 26.72 -32.26
N ASN A 182 -4.51 25.51 -32.16
CA ASN A 182 -4.87 24.68 -33.30
C ASN A 182 -6.04 25.26 -34.13
N SER A 183 -6.88 26.11 -33.55
CA SER A 183 -7.95 26.79 -34.29
C SER A 183 -7.44 27.93 -35.18
N VAL A 184 -6.36 28.59 -34.75
CA VAL A 184 -5.80 29.77 -35.44
C VAL A 184 -4.63 29.38 -36.35
N PHE A 185 -3.77 28.49 -35.89
CA PHE A 185 -2.51 28.14 -36.52
C PHE A 185 -2.48 26.68 -36.98
N ASN A 186 -1.76 26.44 -38.06
CA ASN A 186 -1.47 25.09 -38.53
C ASN A 186 -0.37 24.44 -37.66
N SER A 187 -0.26 23.12 -37.70
CA SER A 187 0.66 22.35 -36.84
C SER A 187 2.14 22.72 -37.02
N ASP A 188 2.56 23.04 -38.24
CA ASP A 188 3.89 23.53 -38.57
C ASP A 188 4.13 24.97 -38.05
N GLN A 189 3.13 25.86 -38.07
CA GLN A 189 3.20 27.18 -37.44
C GLN A 189 3.36 27.07 -35.92
N ILE A 190 2.60 26.18 -35.27
CA ILE A 190 2.72 25.92 -33.82
C ILE A 190 4.10 25.33 -33.50
N LYS A 191 4.60 24.42 -34.35
CA LYS A 191 5.94 23.86 -34.19
C LYS A 191 7.02 24.92 -34.31
N ALA A 192 6.91 25.83 -35.29
CA ALA A 192 7.85 26.93 -35.46
C ALA A 192 7.93 27.82 -34.21
N MET A 193 6.78 28.18 -33.61
CA MET A 193 6.74 29.00 -32.39
C MET A 193 7.44 28.36 -31.19
N ASN A 194 7.47 27.03 -31.11
CA ASN A 194 8.10 26.29 -30.01
C ASN A 194 9.57 25.92 -30.29
N THR A 195 10.12 26.30 -31.43
CA THR A 195 11.51 25.99 -31.81
C THR A 195 12.41 27.21 -31.67
N LYS A 196 13.69 26.99 -31.34
CA LYS A 196 14.68 28.08 -31.21
C LYS A 196 15.09 28.70 -32.55
N SER A 197 14.82 28.03 -33.67
CA SER A 197 15.18 28.51 -35.01
C SER A 197 14.27 27.86 -36.07
N THR A 198 13.85 28.67 -37.04
CA THR A 198 13.03 28.27 -38.19
C THR A 198 13.84 28.18 -39.50
N LYS A 199 15.16 28.39 -39.44
CA LYS A 199 16.04 28.60 -40.61
C LYS A 199 16.00 27.49 -41.67
N PHE A 200 15.62 26.27 -41.29
CA PHE A 200 15.53 25.12 -42.20
C PHE A 200 14.16 24.44 -42.17
N MET A 201 13.14 25.14 -41.66
CA MET A 201 11.81 24.60 -41.55
C MET A 201 11.08 24.66 -42.89
N LYS A 202 10.58 23.51 -43.33
CA LYS A 202 9.71 23.43 -44.52
C LYS A 202 8.27 23.66 -44.10
N TRP A 203 7.65 24.70 -44.65
CA TRP A 203 6.24 25.00 -44.44
C TRP A 203 5.35 24.06 -45.27
N SER A 204 4.25 23.62 -44.67
CA SER A 204 3.24 22.83 -45.35
C SER A 204 2.50 23.67 -46.40
N ASN A 205 1.99 23.01 -47.44
CA ASN A 205 1.20 23.66 -48.47
C ASN A 205 -0.02 24.40 -47.91
N CYS A 206 -0.63 23.88 -46.83
CA CYS A 206 -1.74 24.53 -46.14
C CYS A 206 -1.31 25.89 -45.56
N THR A 207 -0.15 25.94 -44.91
CA THR A 207 0.41 27.17 -44.32
C THR A 207 0.80 28.18 -45.39
N ILE A 208 1.45 27.73 -46.47
CA ILE A 208 1.81 28.59 -47.60
C ILE A 208 0.55 29.18 -48.24
N THR A 209 -0.47 28.36 -48.50
CA THR A 209 -1.74 28.79 -49.09
C THR A 209 -2.46 29.81 -48.21
N LYS A 210 -2.50 29.58 -46.89
CA LYS A 210 -3.12 30.50 -45.93
C LYS A 210 -2.39 31.85 -45.89
N ALA A 211 -1.05 31.83 -45.90
CA ALA A 211 -0.23 33.05 -45.93
C ALA A 211 -0.40 33.85 -47.23
N LEU A 212 -0.45 33.18 -48.38
CA LEU A 212 -0.70 33.82 -49.67
C LEU A 212 -2.08 34.47 -49.72
N LYS A 213 -3.14 33.76 -49.29
CA LYS A 213 -4.50 34.32 -49.20
C LYS A 213 -4.55 35.57 -48.33
N LEU A 214 -3.89 35.54 -47.17
CA LEU A 214 -3.81 36.68 -46.26
C LEU A 214 -3.09 37.87 -46.94
N LYS A 215 -1.95 37.62 -47.59
CA LYS A 215 -1.17 38.63 -48.32
C LYS A 215 -2.00 39.30 -49.42
N PHE A 216 -2.74 38.53 -50.22
CA PHE A 216 -3.59 39.08 -51.27
C PHE A 216 -4.80 39.83 -50.73
N SER A 217 -5.32 39.46 -49.55
CA SER A 217 -6.46 40.12 -48.92
C SER A 217 -6.11 41.45 -48.25
N CYS A 218 -4.89 41.59 -47.71
CA CYS A 218 -4.44 42.79 -46.99
C CYS A 218 -3.63 43.79 -47.84
N GLY A 219 -3.37 43.47 -49.12
CA GLY A 219 -2.50 44.27 -50.00
C GLY A 219 -1.01 44.19 -49.62
N ASN A 220 -0.13 44.72 -50.47
CA ASN A 220 1.33 44.63 -50.32
C ASN A 220 1.93 45.41 -49.13
N MET A 221 1.11 45.96 -48.24
CA MET A 221 1.55 46.98 -47.29
C MET A 221 2.09 46.43 -45.96
N SER A 222 2.01 45.11 -45.68
CA SER A 222 2.35 44.63 -44.32
C SER A 222 2.91 43.21 -44.16
N ILE A 223 3.04 42.39 -45.20
CA ILE A 223 3.51 40.98 -45.03
C ILE A 223 4.65 40.66 -46.01
N THR A 224 5.89 40.84 -45.56
CA THR A 224 7.11 40.34 -46.21
C THR A 224 7.43 38.94 -45.67
N ILE A 225 7.37 37.94 -46.55
CA ILE A 225 7.81 36.57 -46.24
C ILE A 225 9.27 36.49 -46.70
N SER A 226 10.21 36.58 -45.75
CA SER A 226 11.66 36.40 -45.97
C SER A 226 12.08 34.95 -45.70
#